data_AF-A0A7Y3HRY6-F1
#
_entry.id   AF-A0A7Y3HRY6-F1
#
_cell.length_a   1.000
_cell.length_b   1.000
_cell.length_c   1.000
_cell.angle_alpha   90.00
_cell.angle_beta   90.00
_cell.angle_gamma   90.00
#
_symmetry.space_group_name_H-M   'P 1'
#
loop_
_entity.id
_entity.type
_entity.pdbx_description
1 polymer ?
#
loop_
_entity_poly.entity_id
_entity_poly.type
_entity_poly.pdbx_seq_one_letter_code
_entity_poly.pdbx_strand_id
1 'polypeptide(L)'
;MQKDAKLEMANKAHEEIPGNPSTATSSSQKLNDRSNGQPLRVLSEEDWKFWVYNGYIIVKNAVPKAQAKATANFIWEFDEKDPNDPQTWYAPPRAEMKMKELTGTGMVEVYNHQHLW
;
A
#
# COMPACT_ATOMS: atom_id res chain seq x y z
N MET A 1 5.13 32.33 -25.80
CA MET A 1 4.19 31.82 -24.78
C MET A 1 3.86 30.38 -25.10
N GLN A 2 4.62 29.44 -24.54
CA GLN A 2 4.22 28.03 -24.58
C GLN A 2 3.10 27.85 -23.56
N LYS A 3 1.96 27.33 -24.02
CA LYS A 3 0.83 26.97 -23.16
C LYS A 3 1.24 25.74 -22.35
N ASP A 4 1.19 25.86 -21.03
CA ASP A 4 1.32 24.74 -20.11
C ASP A 4 0.25 23.70 -20.42
N ALA A 5 0.65 22.59 -21.04
CA ALA A 5 -0.21 21.43 -21.20
C ALA A 5 -0.33 20.77 -19.82
N LYS A 6 -1.37 21.15 -19.08
CA LYS A 6 -1.75 20.51 -17.81
C LYS A 6 -2.00 19.03 -18.12
N LEU A 7 -1.13 18.14 -17.61
CA LEU A 7 -1.34 16.70 -17.65
C LEU A 7 -2.71 16.42 -17.04
N GLU A 8 -3.68 16.04 -17.87
CA GLU A 8 -5.01 15.66 -17.38
C GLU A 8 -4.88 14.37 -16.56
N MET A 9 -5.35 14.41 -15.32
CA MET A 9 -5.45 13.20 -14.50
C MET A 9 -6.48 12.25 -15.13
N ALA A 10 -6.14 10.98 -15.25
CA ALA A 10 -6.99 9.97 -15.87
C ALA A 10 -8.31 9.69 -15.09
N ASN A 11 -8.44 10.19 -13.86
CA ASN A 11 -9.62 10.01 -13.02
C ASN A 11 -10.10 11.36 -12.46
N LYS A 12 -11.32 11.78 -12.85
CA LYS A 12 -11.99 13.02 -12.39
C LYS A 12 -13.11 12.78 -11.38
N ALA A 13 -13.31 11.54 -10.92
CA ALA A 13 -14.46 11.19 -10.09
C ALA A 13 -14.32 11.60 -8.60
N HIS A 14 -13.19 12.20 -8.22
CA HIS A 14 -12.91 12.68 -6.87
C HIS A 14 -12.32 14.10 -6.94
N GLU A 15 -13.09 15.07 -7.43
CA GLU A 15 -12.67 16.49 -7.43
C GLU A 15 -12.77 17.12 -6.02
N GLU A 16 -13.72 16.67 -5.20
CA GLU A 16 -14.03 17.31 -3.91
C GLU A 16 -13.54 16.55 -2.66
N ILE A 17 -13.07 15.30 -2.82
CA ILE A 17 -12.58 14.47 -1.69
C ILE A 17 -11.07 14.30 -1.84
N PRO A 18 -10.24 14.75 -0.87
CA PRO A 18 -8.82 14.44 -0.87
C PRO A 18 -8.65 12.92 -0.86
N GLY A 19 -8.06 12.37 -1.91
CA GLY A 19 -7.88 10.93 -2.06
C GLY A 19 -6.80 10.66 -3.08
N ASN A 20 -6.09 9.53 -2.92
CA ASN A 20 -5.08 9.12 -3.88
C ASN A 20 -5.77 8.81 -5.23
N PRO A 21 -5.51 9.56 -6.32
CA PRO A 21 -6.13 9.30 -7.63
C PRO A 21 -5.76 7.93 -8.23
N SER A 22 -4.82 7.22 -7.60
CA SER A 22 -4.42 5.84 -7.93
C SER A 22 -5.36 4.77 -7.37
N THR A 23 -6.26 5.09 -6.42
CA THR A 23 -7.29 4.13 -5.99
C THR A 23 -8.38 4.08 -7.04
N ALA A 24 -8.62 2.89 -7.59
CA ALA A 24 -9.67 2.67 -8.59
C ALA A 24 -11.03 3.10 -8.02
N THR A 25 -11.81 3.82 -8.82
CA THR A 25 -13.26 4.02 -8.63
C THR A 25 -13.98 2.72 -8.96
N SER A 26 -13.71 1.69 -8.16
CA SER A 26 -14.05 0.29 -8.44
C SER A 26 -15.53 -0.03 -8.20
N SER A 27 -16.38 0.95 -7.92
CA SER A 27 -17.79 0.72 -7.60
C SER A 27 -18.60 0.15 -8.78
N SER A 28 -18.10 0.29 -10.02
CA SER A 28 -18.70 -0.28 -11.23
C SER A 28 -18.17 -1.67 -11.59
N GLN A 29 -17.04 -2.10 -11.01
CA GLN A 29 -16.41 -3.38 -11.32
C GLN A 29 -16.85 -4.43 -10.31
N LYS A 30 -17.62 -5.42 -10.77
CA LYS A 30 -17.99 -6.56 -9.94
C LYS A 30 -16.76 -7.45 -9.74
N LEU A 31 -16.44 -7.76 -8.48
CA LEU A 31 -15.44 -8.78 -8.16
C LEU A 31 -15.88 -10.14 -8.70
N ASN A 32 -14.91 -11.01 -8.98
CA ASN A 32 -15.18 -12.37 -9.45
C ASN A 32 -16.11 -13.08 -8.45
N ASP A 33 -17.25 -13.59 -8.93
CA ASP A 33 -18.25 -14.32 -8.13
C ASP A 33 -18.19 -15.84 -8.34
N ARG A 34 -17.18 -16.33 -9.06
CA ARG A 34 -16.91 -17.74 -9.36
C ARG A 34 -17.94 -18.41 -10.26
N SER A 35 -18.88 -17.66 -10.84
CA SER A 35 -19.91 -18.18 -11.75
C SER A 35 -19.33 -18.80 -13.04
N ASN A 36 -18.09 -18.44 -13.41
CA ASN A 36 -17.43 -18.92 -14.61
C ASN A 36 -16.77 -20.32 -14.49
N GLY A 37 -16.82 -20.95 -13.32
CA GLY A 37 -16.30 -22.31 -13.09
C GLY A 37 -14.78 -22.47 -13.23
N GLN A 38 -14.02 -21.37 -13.31
CA GLN A 38 -12.57 -21.43 -13.45
C GLN A 38 -11.91 -21.80 -12.11
N PRO A 39 -10.87 -22.66 -12.11
CA PRO A 39 -10.14 -22.97 -10.89
C PRO A 39 -9.41 -21.75 -10.34
N LEU A 40 -9.21 -21.72 -9.03
CA LEU A 40 -8.36 -20.70 -8.38
C LEU A 40 -6.90 -20.93 -8.77
N ARG A 41 -6.15 -19.84 -9.01
CA ARG A 41 -4.73 -19.93 -9.39
C ARG A 41 -3.79 -20.15 -8.21
N VAL A 42 -4.01 -19.40 -7.14
CA VAL A 42 -3.12 -19.33 -5.96
C VAL A 42 -3.83 -19.81 -4.69
N LEU A 43 -5.13 -19.59 -4.60
CA LEU A 43 -5.94 -19.86 -3.42
C LEU A 43 -6.55 -21.26 -3.49
N SER A 44 -6.77 -21.90 -2.34
CA SER A 44 -7.63 -23.10 -2.27
C SER A 44 -9.11 -22.72 -2.17
N GLU A 45 -10.01 -23.70 -2.30
CA GLU A 45 -11.45 -23.48 -2.07
C GLU A 45 -11.74 -23.10 -0.61
N GLU A 46 -10.93 -23.59 0.33
CA GLU A 46 -11.00 -23.21 1.74
C GLU A 46 -10.58 -21.74 1.93
N ASP A 47 -9.51 -21.29 1.28
CA ASP A 47 -9.10 -19.88 1.30
C ASP A 47 -10.21 -18.98 0.74
N TRP A 48 -10.86 -19.41 -0.35
CA TRP A 48 -11.99 -18.69 -0.93
C TRP A 48 -13.18 -18.59 0.04
N LYS A 49 -13.59 -19.72 0.64
CA LYS A 49 -14.66 -19.73 1.65
C LYS A 49 -14.30 -18.86 2.84
N PHE A 50 -13.04 -18.91 3.29
CA PHE A 50 -12.54 -18.08 4.38
C PHE A 50 -12.60 -16.60 4.02
N TRP A 51 -12.21 -16.22 2.80
CA TRP A 51 -12.32 -14.84 2.32
C TRP A 51 -13.77 -14.36 2.30
N VAL A 52 -14.69 -15.14 1.74
CA VAL A 52 -16.12 -14.77 1.67
C VAL A 52 -16.71 -14.58 3.07
N TYR A 53 -16.31 -15.40 4.04
CA TYR A 53 -16.81 -15.33 5.41
C TYR A 53 -16.15 -14.21 6.24
N ASN A 54 -14.82 -14.01 6.13
CA ASN A 54 -14.06 -13.13 7.02
C ASN A 54 -13.62 -11.81 6.37
N GLY A 55 -13.65 -11.69 5.05
CA GLY A 55 -13.18 -10.52 4.31
C GLY A 55 -11.66 -10.43 4.10
N TYR A 56 -10.88 -11.41 4.56
CA TYR A 56 -9.41 -11.46 4.38
C TYR A 56 -8.91 -12.90 4.24
N ILE A 57 -7.65 -13.07 3.86
CA ILE A 57 -6.92 -14.36 3.83
C ILE A 57 -5.45 -14.16 4.22
N ILE A 58 -4.75 -15.25 4.54
CA ILE A 58 -3.31 -15.23 4.84
C ILE A 58 -2.55 -16.04 3.78
N VAL A 59 -1.87 -15.34 2.87
CA VAL A 59 -0.97 -15.99 1.90
C VAL A 59 0.42 -16.14 2.51
N LYS A 60 0.77 -17.37 2.87
CA LYS A 60 2.08 -17.67 3.47
C LYS A 60 3.18 -17.61 2.43
N ASN A 61 4.35 -17.10 2.81
CA ASN A 61 5.55 -17.03 1.96
C ASN A 61 5.34 -16.29 0.63
N ALA A 62 4.46 -15.28 0.60
CA ALA A 62 4.26 -14.44 -0.59
C ALA A 62 5.54 -13.68 -1.01
N VAL A 63 6.44 -13.43 -0.06
CA VAL A 63 7.75 -12.80 -0.27
C VAL A 63 8.82 -13.63 0.45
N PRO A 64 10.03 -13.81 -0.12
CA PRO A 64 11.13 -14.47 0.57
C PRO A 64 11.47 -13.79 1.90
N LYS A 65 11.69 -14.57 2.96
CA LYS A 65 12.03 -14.05 4.30
C LYS A 65 13.26 -13.12 4.29
N ALA A 66 14.25 -13.44 3.46
CA ALA A 66 15.47 -12.62 3.33
C ALA A 66 15.16 -11.23 2.74
N GLN A 67 14.31 -11.15 1.72
CA GLN A 67 13.88 -9.87 1.13
C GLN A 67 13.07 -9.05 2.14
N ALA A 68 12.09 -9.68 2.81
CA ALA A 68 11.32 -9.00 3.86
C ALA A 68 12.21 -8.45 4.98
N LYS A 69 13.24 -9.20 5.40
CA LYS A 69 14.22 -8.74 6.40
C LYS A 69 15.07 -7.58 5.88
N ALA A 70 15.54 -7.64 4.64
CA ALA A 70 16.32 -6.54 4.05
C ALA A 70 15.51 -5.24 3.98
N THR A 71 14.25 -5.32 3.54
CA THR A 71 13.34 -4.16 3.52
C THR A 71 13.08 -3.63 4.93
N ALA A 72 12.84 -4.50 5.92
CA ALA A 72 12.63 -4.08 7.30
C ALA A 72 13.87 -3.37 7.88
N ASN A 73 15.07 -3.93 7.69
CA ASN A 73 16.33 -3.31 8.14
C ASN A 73 16.52 -1.92 7.52
N PHE A 74 16.25 -1.79 6.23
CA PHE A 74 16.32 -0.51 5.54
C PHE A 74 15.33 0.52 6.11
N ILE A 75 14.11 0.12 6.43
CA ILE A 75 13.13 1.05 7.04
C ILE A 75 13.63 1.53 8.41
N TRP A 76 14.18 0.66 9.24
CA TRP A 76 14.79 1.05 10.52
C TRP A 76 15.93 2.04 10.33
N GLU A 77 16.84 1.76 9.40
CA GLU A 77 17.97 2.64 9.07
C GLU A 77 17.50 4.01 8.54
N PHE A 78 16.62 4.01 7.54
CA PHE A 78 16.11 5.23 6.93
C PHE A 78 15.40 6.13 7.95
N ASP A 79 14.59 5.51 8.82
CA ASP A 79 13.86 6.21 9.87
C ASP A 79 14.73 6.49 11.12
N GLU A 80 16.03 6.15 11.10
CA GLU A 80 17.01 6.33 12.19
C GLU A 80 16.51 5.75 13.53
N LYS A 81 15.84 4.61 13.45
CA LYS A 81 15.25 3.90 14.59
C LYS A 81 16.01 2.63 14.90
N ASP A 82 16.10 2.28 16.17
CA ASP A 82 16.64 1.00 16.61
C ASP A 82 15.49 0.04 16.98
N PRO A 83 15.35 -1.12 16.31
CA PRO A 83 14.36 -2.11 16.66
C PRO A 83 14.49 -2.67 18.10
N ASN A 84 15.63 -2.45 18.76
CA ASN A 84 15.89 -2.89 20.13
C ASN A 84 15.74 -1.77 21.16
N ASP A 85 15.55 -0.52 20.72
CA ASP A 85 15.31 0.62 21.61
C ASP A 85 13.96 1.28 21.31
N PRO A 86 12.90 0.92 22.06
CA PRO A 86 11.56 1.50 21.90
C PRO A 86 11.50 3.01 22.08
N GLN A 87 12.49 3.63 22.74
CA GLN A 87 12.53 5.10 22.88
C GLN A 87 12.70 5.78 21.52
N THR A 88 13.30 5.10 20.55
CA THR A 88 13.50 5.62 19.19
C THR A 88 12.25 5.53 18.32
N TRP A 89 11.27 4.67 18.66
CA TRP A 89 10.20 4.29 17.72
C TRP A 89 9.20 5.39 17.40
N TYR A 90 9.00 6.34 18.32
CA TYR A 90 7.99 7.39 18.22
C TYR A 90 8.62 8.79 18.30
N ALA A 91 9.75 8.99 17.62
CA ALA A 91 10.37 10.30 17.51
C ALA A 91 9.46 11.30 16.76
N PRO A 92 9.51 12.61 17.10
CA PRO A 92 8.84 13.65 16.34
C PRO A 92 9.29 13.63 14.86
N PRO A 93 8.42 14.02 13.91
CA PRO A 93 8.79 14.11 12.50
C PRO A 93 9.99 15.04 12.30
N ARG A 94 10.99 14.59 11.54
CA ARG A 94 12.20 15.38 11.24
C ARG A 94 11.94 16.52 10.26
N ALA A 95 10.92 16.37 9.42
CA ALA A 95 10.47 17.36 8.46
C ALA A 95 8.95 17.48 8.51
N GLU A 96 8.45 18.68 8.19
CA GLU A 96 7.02 18.90 8.04
C GLU A 96 6.49 18.12 6.83
N MET A 97 5.52 17.24 7.07
CA MET A 97 4.82 16.55 5.98
C MET A 97 3.99 17.58 5.21
N LYS A 98 4.27 17.72 3.91
CA LYS A 98 3.57 18.69 3.05
C LYS A 98 2.10 18.32 2.86
N MET A 99 1.77 17.03 2.88
CA MET A 99 0.40 16.53 2.86
C MET A 99 -0.03 16.25 4.29
N LYS A 100 -0.79 17.19 4.87
CA LYS A 100 -1.19 17.14 6.28
C LYS A 100 -2.02 15.90 6.59
N GLU A 101 -2.77 15.40 5.61
CA GLU A 101 -3.60 14.20 5.65
C GLU A 101 -2.78 12.93 5.93
N LEU A 102 -1.49 12.94 5.63
CA LEU A 102 -0.60 11.80 5.86
C LEU A 102 0.04 11.83 7.27
N THR A 103 -0.08 12.95 7.99
CA THR A 103 0.45 13.09 9.36
C THR A 103 -0.21 12.08 10.30
N GLY A 104 0.60 11.30 11.03
CA GLY A 104 0.09 10.35 12.03
C GLY A 104 -0.47 9.05 11.46
N THR A 105 -0.38 8.81 10.15
CA THR A 105 -0.83 7.57 9.51
C THR A 105 0.15 6.39 9.68
N GLY A 106 1.33 6.65 10.26
CA GLY A 106 2.40 5.66 10.37
C GLY A 106 3.13 5.38 9.05
N MET A 107 2.90 6.20 8.02
CA MET A 107 3.58 6.09 6.72
C MET A 107 4.94 6.80 6.73
N VAL A 108 5.92 6.21 6.05
CA VAL A 108 7.25 6.77 5.81
C VAL A 108 7.39 7.07 4.32
N GLU A 109 7.75 8.31 3.98
CA GLU A 109 7.89 8.75 2.59
C GLU A 109 9.26 8.35 2.01
N VAL A 110 9.37 7.11 1.53
CA VAL A 110 10.56 6.61 0.82
C VAL A 110 10.27 6.49 -0.67
N TYR A 111 11.15 7.03 -1.51
CA TYR A 111 11.04 6.96 -2.97
C TYR A 111 12.27 6.32 -3.61
N ASN A 112 12.05 5.54 -4.67
CA ASN A 112 13.10 5.01 -5.56
C ASN A 112 14.18 4.14 -4.89
N HIS A 113 13.88 3.51 -3.74
CA HIS A 113 14.82 2.59 -3.08
C HIS A 113 14.67 1.16 -3.61
N GLN A 114 15.78 0.45 -3.85
CA GLN A 114 15.76 -0.91 -4.44
C GLN A 114 14.99 -1.93 -3.61
N HIS A 115 14.93 -1.76 -2.28
CA HIS A 115 14.16 -2.65 -1.40
C HIS A 115 12.63 -2.48 -1.48
N LEU A 116 12.14 -1.53 -2.30
CA LEU A 116 10.72 -1.34 -2.57
C LEU A 116 10.24 -2.09 -3.84
N TRP A 117 11.13 -2.80 -4.54
CA TRP A 117 10.88 -3.57 -5.76
C TRP A 117 11.39 -5.01 -5.61
#